data_AF-A0A2E0HGE9-F1
#
_entry.id   AF-A0A2E0HGE9-F1
#
_cell.length_a   1.000
_cell.length_b   1.000
_cell.length_c   1.000
_cell.angle_alpha   90.00
_cell.angle_beta   90.00
_cell.angle_gamma   90.00
#
_symmetry.space_group_name_H-M   'P 1'
#
loop_
_entity.id
_entity.type
_entity.pdbx_description
1 polymer ?
#
loop_
_entity_poly.entity_id
_entity_poly.type
_entity_poly.pdbx_seq_one_letter_code
_entity_poly.pdbx_strand_id
1 'polypeptide(L)'
;MTEPEQSPVVTLRENRFPLFSLVLVLLAFCLAAYVVYLNYEVTRVASAQLVRAQQLQSNTQTRFMEQYAGFLQQQAKAARFERSFQVRQQHYAAFMGGLQDAWRSVGRKDREALDDALNQLAKAYYGLEPFLAQGDRLYLQKRIKIFHNLAQQLLGYEQAQRGIIMEDKTTMDRMIDDFQQFLFPLLFDPAANEEAPKDENQQTDR
;
A
#
# COMPACT_ATOMS: atom_id res chain seq x y z
N MET A 1 -63.39 -99.52 51.54
CA MET A 1 -61.92 -99.50 51.74
C MET A 1 -61.33 -99.63 50.35
N THR A 2 -60.69 -98.65 49.72
CA THR A 2 -59.91 -97.47 50.16
C THR A 2 -59.88 -96.46 49.00
N GLU A 3 -60.05 -95.16 49.29
CA GLU A 3 -59.69 -94.02 48.41
C GLU A 3 -58.15 -93.86 48.31
N PRO A 4 -57.58 -92.85 47.62
CA PRO A 4 -57.76 -92.42 46.22
C PRO A 4 -56.37 -92.24 45.54
N GLU A 5 -56.29 -92.04 44.21
CA GLU A 5 -55.10 -91.37 43.63
C GLU A 5 -55.53 -90.26 42.67
N GLN A 6 -55.55 -89.05 43.23
CA GLN A 6 -55.56 -87.79 42.49
C GLN A 6 -54.18 -87.61 41.85
N SER A 7 -54.10 -87.75 40.53
CA SER A 7 -52.94 -87.26 39.77
C SER A 7 -53.20 -85.80 39.36
N PRO A 8 -52.27 -84.88 39.67
CA PRO A 8 -52.48 -83.46 39.42
C PRO A 8 -52.45 -83.23 37.90
N VAL A 9 -53.52 -82.65 37.37
CA VAL A 9 -53.49 -82.03 36.04
C VAL A 9 -52.57 -80.83 36.15
N VAL A 10 -51.29 -81.05 35.86
CA VAL A 10 -50.33 -79.98 35.69
C VAL A 10 -50.74 -79.23 34.43
N THR A 11 -51.42 -78.11 34.62
CA THR A 11 -51.62 -77.10 33.60
C THR A 11 -50.24 -76.67 33.11
N LEU A 12 -49.81 -77.23 31.97
CA LEU A 12 -48.73 -76.70 31.17
C LEU A 12 -49.15 -75.30 30.71
N ARG A 13 -48.79 -74.32 31.56
CA ARG A 13 -48.88 -72.89 31.33
C ARG A 13 -48.35 -72.63 29.92
N GLU A 14 -49.23 -72.19 29.03
CA GLU A 14 -48.93 -71.83 27.66
C GLU A 14 -47.65 -70.99 27.60
N ASN A 15 -46.57 -71.57 27.08
CA ASN A 15 -45.35 -70.85 26.79
C ASN A 15 -45.53 -70.07 25.48
N ARG A 16 -46.48 -69.13 25.47
CA ARG A 16 -46.67 -68.15 24.38
C ARG A 16 -45.80 -66.93 24.69
N PHE A 17 -44.48 -67.10 24.63
CA PHE A 17 -43.61 -65.94 24.38
C PHE A 17 -44.01 -65.41 23.00
N PRO A 18 -44.61 -64.21 22.93
CA PRO A 18 -45.36 -63.85 21.75
C PRO A 18 -44.34 -63.52 20.67
N LEU A 19 -44.34 -64.29 19.58
CA LEU A 19 -43.62 -63.97 18.34
C LEU A 19 -43.82 -62.49 17.96
N PHE A 20 -45.00 -61.93 18.27
CA PHE A 20 -45.32 -60.52 18.16
C PHE A 20 -44.40 -59.57 18.95
N SER A 21 -44.02 -59.90 20.19
CA SER A 21 -43.08 -59.10 20.98
C SER A 21 -41.68 -59.15 20.38
N LEU A 22 -41.23 -60.31 19.91
CA LEU A 22 -39.93 -60.46 19.27
C LEU A 22 -39.86 -59.69 17.94
N VAL A 23 -40.94 -59.73 17.14
CA VAL A 23 -41.08 -58.92 15.92
C VAL A 23 -41.08 -57.43 16.24
N LEU A 24 -41.78 -56.99 17.29
CA LEU A 24 -41.78 -55.59 17.72
C LEU A 24 -40.40 -55.12 18.18
N VAL A 25 -39.65 -55.95 18.91
CA VAL A 25 -38.29 -55.64 19.35
C VAL A 25 -37.35 -55.53 18.14
N LEU A 26 -37.44 -56.45 17.17
CA LEU A 26 -36.66 -56.37 15.93
C LEU A 26 -37.01 -55.12 15.12
N LEU A 27 -38.30 -54.78 15.01
CA LEU A 27 -38.76 -53.61 14.27
C LEU A 27 -38.31 -52.32 14.96
N ALA A 28 -38.36 -52.27 16.30
CA ALA A 28 -37.81 -51.16 17.08
C ALA A 28 -36.29 -51.03 16.90
N PHE A 29 -35.56 -52.15 16.82
CA PHE A 29 -34.11 -52.15 16.57
C PHE A 29 -33.79 -51.65 15.15
N CYS A 30 -34.55 -52.07 14.14
CA CYS A 30 -34.43 -51.59 12.77
C CYS A 30 -34.73 -50.09 12.66
N LEU A 31 -35.78 -49.60 13.34
CA LEU A 31 -36.13 -48.18 13.36
C LEU A 31 -35.06 -47.35 14.07
N ALA A 32 -34.54 -47.82 15.21
CA ALA A 32 -33.45 -47.15 15.91
C ALA A 32 -32.18 -47.09 15.04
N ALA A 33 -31.81 -48.19 14.38
CA ALA A 33 -30.67 -48.22 13.46
C ALA A 33 -30.86 -47.27 12.28
N TYR A 34 -32.07 -47.18 11.73
CA TYR A 34 -32.40 -46.26 10.64
C TYR A 34 -32.34 -44.80 11.07
N VAL A 35 -32.84 -44.45 12.26
CA VAL A 35 -32.73 -43.10 12.82
C VAL A 35 -31.27 -42.71 13.09
N VAL A 36 -30.45 -43.65 13.59
CA VAL A 36 -29.01 -43.43 13.75
C VAL A 36 -28.31 -43.20 12.41
N TYR A 37 -28.66 -43.98 11.39
CA TYR A 37 -28.14 -43.81 10.02
C TYR A 37 -28.51 -42.43 9.44
N LEU A 38 -29.78 -42.02 9.56
CA LEU A 38 -30.23 -40.72 9.10
C LEU A 38 -29.53 -39.57 9.83
N ASN A 39 -29.37 -39.67 11.15
CA ASN A 39 -28.63 -38.67 11.91
C ASN A 39 -27.15 -38.61 11.49
N TYR A 40 -26.52 -39.75 11.19
CA TYR A 40 -25.16 -39.78 10.68
C TYR A 40 -25.02 -39.07 9.31
N GLU A 41 -25.92 -39.35 8.36
CA GLU A 41 -25.90 -38.68 7.06
C GLU A 41 -26.17 -37.17 7.18
N VAL A 42 -27.18 -36.78 7.94
CA VAL A 42 -27.53 -35.36 8.17
C VAL A 42 -26.36 -34.62 8.82
N THR A 43 -25.73 -35.20 9.82
CA THR A 43 -24.59 -34.59 10.53
C THR A 43 -23.35 -34.49 9.63
N ARG A 44 -23.11 -35.49 8.76
CA ARG A 44 -22.00 -35.49 7.79
C ARG A 44 -22.18 -34.40 6.72
N VAL A 45 -23.40 -34.21 6.21
CA VAL A 45 -23.69 -33.14 5.24
C VAL A 45 -23.63 -31.77 5.90
N ALA A 46 -24.18 -31.61 7.11
CA ALA A 46 -24.15 -30.35 7.85
C ALA A 46 -22.72 -29.92 8.20
N SER A 47 -21.88 -30.85 8.66
CA SER A 47 -20.45 -30.57 8.94
C SER A 47 -19.65 -30.21 7.68
N ALA A 48 -19.91 -30.88 6.55
CA ALA A 48 -19.26 -30.52 5.28
C ALA A 48 -19.66 -29.12 4.77
N GLN A 49 -20.93 -28.74 4.93
CA GLN A 49 -21.39 -27.38 4.63
C GLN A 49 -20.81 -26.34 5.58
N LEU A 50 -20.70 -26.67 6.88
CA LEU A 50 -20.12 -25.80 7.90
C LEU A 50 -18.63 -25.57 7.66
N VAL A 51 -17.86 -26.61 7.30
CA VAL A 51 -16.43 -26.49 6.94
C VAL A 51 -16.26 -25.62 5.69
N ARG A 52 -17.08 -25.80 4.65
CA ARG A 52 -17.03 -24.95 3.45
C ARG A 52 -17.40 -23.49 3.76
N ALA A 53 -18.42 -23.27 4.60
CA ALA A 53 -18.81 -21.93 5.03
C ALA A 53 -17.69 -21.25 5.84
N GLN A 54 -17.05 -21.98 6.76
CA GLN A 54 -15.88 -21.49 7.51
C GLN A 54 -14.69 -21.18 6.60
N GLN A 55 -14.44 -22.00 5.58
CA GLN A 55 -13.35 -21.79 4.63
C GLN A 55 -13.61 -20.59 3.69
N LEU A 56 -14.86 -20.38 3.27
CA LEU A 56 -15.25 -19.17 2.52
C LEU A 56 -15.16 -17.92 3.40
N GLN A 57 -15.57 -18.03 4.67
CA GLN A 57 -15.47 -16.94 5.64
C GLN A 57 -14.00 -16.58 5.93
N SER A 58 -13.12 -17.56 6.13
CA SER A 58 -11.69 -17.28 6.36
C SER A 58 -11.04 -16.65 5.14
N ASN A 59 -11.30 -17.17 3.94
CA ASN A 59 -10.75 -16.60 2.70
C ASN A 59 -11.22 -15.16 2.44
N THR A 60 -12.49 -14.86 2.72
CA THR A 60 -13.03 -13.50 2.57
C THR A 60 -12.47 -12.55 3.62
N GLN A 61 -12.30 -13.01 4.86
CA GLN A 61 -11.68 -12.24 5.92
C GLN A 61 -10.21 -11.92 5.62
N THR A 62 -9.42 -12.88 5.12
CA THR A 62 -8.02 -12.65 4.73
C THR A 62 -7.92 -11.62 3.61
N ARG A 63 -8.74 -11.74 2.56
CA ARG A 63 -8.77 -10.77 1.45
C ARG A 63 -9.17 -9.38 1.92
N PHE A 64 -10.13 -9.28 2.84
CA PHE A 64 -10.51 -7.99 3.42
C PHE A 64 -9.36 -7.37 4.22
N MET A 65 -8.64 -8.17 5.02
CA MET A 65 -7.48 -7.70 5.78
C MET A 65 -6.35 -7.22 4.85
N GLU A 66 -6.09 -7.92 3.75
CA GLU A 66 -5.11 -7.50 2.74
C GLU A 66 -5.51 -6.18 2.08
N GLN A 67 -6.79 -6.04 1.68
CA GLN A 67 -7.31 -4.80 1.10
C GLN A 67 -7.25 -3.64 2.10
N TYR A 68 -7.61 -3.89 3.36
CA TYR A 68 -7.58 -2.90 4.42
C TYR A 68 -6.14 -2.47 4.77
N ALA A 69 -5.20 -3.41 4.81
CA ALA A 69 -3.78 -3.11 4.97
C ALA A 69 -3.26 -2.22 3.82
N GLY A 70 -3.64 -2.54 2.58
CA GLY A 70 -3.33 -1.71 1.40
C GLY A 70 -3.91 -0.30 1.51
N PHE A 71 -5.17 -0.17 1.94
CA PHE A 71 -5.82 1.11 2.18
C PHE A 71 -5.12 1.93 3.28
N LEU A 72 -4.81 1.31 4.42
CA LEU A 72 -4.08 1.97 5.51
C LEU A 72 -2.69 2.45 5.06
N GLN A 73 -2.00 1.67 4.24
CA GLN A 73 -0.72 2.05 3.68
C GLN A 73 -0.85 3.27 2.75
N GLN A 74 -1.87 3.29 1.88
CA GLN A 74 -2.16 4.44 1.02
C GLN A 74 -2.53 5.69 1.84
N GLN A 75 -3.36 5.54 2.87
CA GLN A 75 -3.74 6.63 3.77
C GLN A 75 -2.53 7.19 4.53
N ALA A 76 -1.67 6.32 5.07
CA ALA A 76 -0.44 6.73 5.75
C ALA A 76 0.54 7.45 4.79
N LYS A 77 0.63 7.01 3.54
CA LYS A 77 1.41 7.68 2.49
C LYS A 77 0.87 9.09 2.20
N ALA A 78 -0.44 9.21 1.99
CA ALA A 78 -1.08 10.51 1.76
C ALA A 78 -0.86 11.48 2.93
N ALA A 79 -1.04 11.02 4.17
CA ALA A 79 -0.83 11.83 5.37
C ALA A 79 0.64 12.28 5.55
N ARG A 80 1.62 11.43 5.20
CA ARG A 80 3.04 11.81 5.21
C ARG A 80 3.36 12.84 4.13
N PHE A 81 2.81 12.66 2.93
CA PHE A 81 2.95 13.61 1.83
C PHE A 81 2.35 14.97 2.18
N GLU A 82 1.17 15.00 2.77
CA GLU A 82 0.47 16.22 3.17
C GLU A 82 1.26 17.02 4.23
N ARG A 83 1.86 16.34 5.21
CA ARG A 83 2.70 17.00 6.23
C ARG A 83 3.91 17.72 5.64
N SER A 84 4.53 17.17 4.60
CA SER A 84 5.70 17.77 3.94
C SER A 84 5.34 18.60 2.70
N PHE A 85 4.08 18.64 2.30
CA PHE A 85 3.64 19.36 1.09
C PHE A 85 3.88 20.86 1.22
N GLN A 86 3.45 21.48 2.32
CA GLN A 86 3.59 22.92 2.52
C GLN A 86 5.06 23.36 2.54
N VAL A 87 5.93 22.57 3.19
CA VAL A 87 7.37 22.84 3.25
C VAL A 87 8.01 22.71 1.86
N ARG A 88 7.67 21.66 1.11
CA ARG A 88 8.12 21.47 -0.29
C ARG A 88 7.67 22.62 -1.18
N GLN A 89 6.40 23.01 -1.08
CA GLN A 89 5.84 24.11 -1.85
C GLN A 89 6.54 25.43 -1.55
N GLN A 90 6.82 25.72 -0.27
CA GLN A 90 7.51 26.94 0.13
C GLN A 90 8.94 26.99 -0.44
N HIS A 91 9.72 25.92 -0.30
CA HIS A 91 11.09 25.88 -0.81
C HIS A 91 11.13 25.86 -2.34
N TYR A 92 10.21 25.17 -3.00
CA TYR A 92 10.06 25.20 -4.45
C TYR A 92 9.74 26.61 -4.95
N ALA A 93 8.78 27.30 -4.33
CA ALA A 93 8.42 28.66 -4.70
C ALA A 93 9.60 29.62 -4.50
N ALA A 94 10.33 29.50 -3.38
CA ALA A 94 11.54 30.30 -3.13
C ALA A 94 12.65 30.01 -4.15
N PHE A 95 12.81 28.74 -4.55
CA PHE A 95 13.79 28.33 -5.55
C PHE A 95 13.48 28.92 -6.93
N MET A 96 12.23 28.78 -7.39
CA MET A 96 11.78 29.37 -8.66
C MET A 96 11.79 30.90 -8.63
N GLY A 97 11.47 31.50 -7.49
CA GLY A 97 11.59 32.94 -7.26
C GLY A 97 13.04 33.42 -7.42
N GLY A 98 13.99 32.75 -6.77
CA GLY A 98 15.41 33.07 -6.89
C GLY A 98 15.95 32.94 -8.32
N LEU A 99 15.48 31.95 -9.09
CA LEU A 99 15.81 31.82 -10.51
C LEU A 99 15.30 33.03 -11.33
N GLN A 100 14.04 33.41 -11.15
CA GLN A 100 13.46 34.55 -11.85
C GLN A 100 14.08 35.88 -11.43
N ASP A 101 14.40 36.05 -10.15
CA ASP A 101 15.03 37.28 -9.65
C ASP A 101 16.46 37.40 -10.15
N ALA A 102 17.23 36.31 -10.19
CA ALA A 102 18.56 36.29 -10.80
C ALA A 102 18.46 36.68 -12.29
N TRP A 103 17.50 36.12 -13.02
CA TRP A 103 17.25 36.46 -14.41
C TRP A 103 16.91 37.94 -14.63
N ARG A 104 16.02 38.50 -13.81
CA ARG A 104 15.65 39.93 -13.86
C ARG A 104 16.83 40.83 -13.49
N SER A 105 17.64 40.45 -12.52
CA SER A 105 18.83 41.20 -12.11
C SER A 105 19.89 41.23 -13.21
N VAL A 106 20.08 40.12 -13.93
CA VAL A 106 20.89 40.09 -15.16
C VAL A 106 20.33 41.05 -16.22
N GLY A 107 19.01 41.05 -16.44
CA GLY A 107 18.36 41.97 -17.38
C GLY A 107 18.55 43.45 -17.02
N ARG A 108 18.53 43.78 -15.73
CA ARG A 108 18.75 45.13 -15.18
C ARG A 108 20.24 45.50 -15.05
N LYS A 109 21.15 44.55 -15.24
CA LYS A 109 22.59 44.67 -14.93
C LYS A 109 22.86 45.07 -13.47
N ASP A 110 22.04 44.58 -12.57
CA ASP A 110 22.14 44.84 -11.14
C ASP A 110 22.91 43.70 -10.46
N ARG A 111 24.14 44.00 -10.04
CA ARG A 111 25.05 42.99 -9.48
C ARG A 111 24.68 42.58 -8.06
N GLU A 112 24.29 43.54 -7.23
CA GLU A 112 23.94 43.29 -5.83
C GLU A 112 22.66 42.45 -5.76
N ALA A 113 21.64 42.84 -6.54
CA ALA A 113 20.41 42.06 -6.63
C ALA A 113 20.61 40.68 -7.27
N LEU A 114 21.64 40.48 -8.10
CA LEU A 114 21.99 39.16 -8.63
C LEU A 114 22.61 38.28 -7.54
N ASP A 115 23.59 38.80 -6.81
CA ASP A 115 24.26 38.04 -5.75
C ASP A 115 23.26 37.63 -4.65
N ASP A 116 22.34 38.53 -4.28
CA ASP A 116 21.25 38.22 -3.34
C ASP A 116 20.31 37.13 -3.87
N ALA A 117 19.88 37.21 -5.13
CA ALA A 117 19.01 36.22 -5.74
C ALA A 117 19.67 34.83 -5.80
N LEU A 118 20.97 34.77 -6.13
CA LEU A 118 21.74 33.52 -6.17
C LEU A 118 21.93 32.92 -4.77
N ASN A 119 22.13 33.75 -3.74
CA ASN A 119 22.19 33.30 -2.36
C ASN A 119 20.85 32.76 -1.86
N GLN A 120 19.75 33.43 -2.20
CA GLN A 120 18.40 32.95 -1.87
C GLN A 120 18.07 31.63 -2.58
N LEU A 121 18.47 31.50 -3.85
CA LEU A 121 18.34 30.26 -4.61
C LEU A 121 19.12 29.12 -3.94
N ALA A 122 20.36 29.35 -3.53
CA ALA A 122 21.16 28.33 -2.83
C ALA A 122 20.51 27.91 -1.50
N LYS A 123 20.00 28.87 -0.73
CA LYS A 123 19.25 28.60 0.51
C LYS A 123 17.98 27.78 0.26
N ALA A 124 17.23 28.12 -0.78
CA ALA A 124 16.03 27.38 -1.17
C ALA A 124 16.36 25.95 -1.61
N TYR A 125 17.45 25.76 -2.36
CA TYR A 125 17.96 24.44 -2.74
C TYR A 125 18.29 23.57 -1.52
N TYR A 126 18.97 24.10 -0.50
CA TYR A 126 19.21 23.36 0.76
C TYR A 126 17.92 22.95 1.48
N GLY A 127 16.86 23.76 1.38
CA GLY A 127 15.54 23.39 1.88
C GLY A 127 14.86 22.28 1.07
N LEU A 128 15.22 22.11 -0.20
CA LEU A 128 14.71 21.04 -1.06
C LEU A 128 15.49 19.73 -0.91
N GLU A 129 16.79 19.76 -0.56
CA GLU A 129 17.65 18.57 -0.47
C GLU A 129 17.03 17.36 0.26
N PRO A 130 16.32 17.51 1.39
CA PRO A 130 15.72 16.37 2.09
C PRO A 130 14.69 15.59 1.27
N PHE A 131 14.11 16.21 0.23
CA PHE A 131 13.09 15.63 -0.64
C PHE A 131 13.65 15.10 -1.96
N LEU A 132 14.96 15.19 -2.16
CA LEU A 132 15.64 14.77 -3.39
C LEU A 132 16.46 13.50 -3.13
N ALA A 133 16.49 12.58 -4.10
CA ALA A 133 17.43 11.47 -4.05
C ALA A 133 18.87 11.95 -4.33
N GLN A 134 19.87 11.13 -3.99
CA GLN A 134 21.28 11.53 -4.13
C GLN A 134 21.65 11.88 -5.58
N GLY A 135 21.11 11.14 -6.56
CA GLY A 135 21.31 11.43 -7.99
C GLY A 135 20.75 12.79 -8.40
N ASP A 136 19.54 13.12 -7.94
CA ASP A 136 18.86 14.38 -8.27
C ASP A 136 19.55 15.58 -7.65
N ARG A 137 20.06 15.43 -6.42
CA ARG A 137 20.89 16.46 -5.77
C ARG A 137 22.11 16.80 -6.60
N LEU A 138 22.85 15.77 -7.05
CA LEU A 138 24.04 15.96 -7.88
C LEU A 138 23.72 16.61 -9.23
N TYR A 139 22.61 16.21 -9.86
CA TYR A 139 22.14 16.83 -11.10
C TYR A 139 21.79 18.31 -10.90
N LEU A 140 21.00 18.63 -9.88
CA LEU A 140 20.60 20.00 -9.56
C LEU A 140 21.80 20.89 -9.20
N GLN A 141 22.72 20.43 -8.36
CA GLN A 141 23.93 21.19 -8.04
C GLN A 141 24.72 21.57 -9.29
N LYS A 142 24.88 20.64 -10.23
CA LYS A 142 25.55 20.90 -11.52
C LYS A 142 24.78 21.92 -12.34
N ARG A 143 23.46 21.76 -12.49
CA ARG A 143 22.61 22.69 -13.24
C ARG A 143 22.57 24.08 -12.62
N ILE A 144 22.49 24.19 -11.30
CA ILE A 144 22.53 25.46 -10.56
C ILE A 144 23.87 26.17 -10.80
N LYS A 145 24.98 25.43 -10.77
CA LYS A 145 26.31 26.00 -11.05
C LYS A 145 26.42 26.53 -12.48
N ILE A 146 25.86 25.82 -13.47
CA ILE A 146 25.79 26.29 -14.86
C ILE A 146 24.97 27.59 -14.94
N PHE A 147 23.80 27.62 -14.30
CA PHE A 147 22.94 28.81 -14.26
C PHE A 147 23.66 30.01 -13.62
N HIS A 148 24.31 29.78 -12.48
CA HIS A 148 25.10 30.79 -11.77
C HIS A 148 26.19 31.40 -12.65
N ASN A 149 26.98 30.55 -13.31
CA ASN A 149 28.05 31.01 -14.20
C ASN A 149 27.50 31.82 -15.37
N LEU A 150 26.41 31.35 -15.98
CA LEU A 150 25.78 32.03 -17.11
C LEU A 150 25.19 33.38 -16.71
N ALA A 151 24.58 33.47 -15.52
CA ALA A 151 24.08 34.73 -14.97
C ALA A 151 25.22 35.75 -14.75
N GLN A 152 26.35 35.31 -14.20
CA GLN A 152 27.53 36.18 -14.00
C GLN A 152 28.16 36.61 -15.34
N GLN A 153 28.25 35.70 -16.32
CA GLN A 153 28.74 36.01 -17.67
C GLN A 153 27.87 37.07 -18.35
N LEU A 154 26.54 36.91 -18.28
CA LEU A 154 25.59 37.85 -18.85
C LEU A 154 25.67 39.25 -18.24
N LEU A 155 26.02 39.35 -16.95
CA LEU A 155 26.25 40.63 -16.29
C LEU A 155 27.58 41.29 -16.73
N GLY A 156 28.59 40.48 -17.05
CA GLY A 156 29.93 40.92 -17.47
C GLY A 156 30.09 41.27 -18.95
N TYR A 157 29.13 40.97 -19.83
CA TYR A 157 29.27 41.30 -21.25
C TYR A 157 29.24 42.82 -21.53
N GLU A 158 30.33 43.32 -22.09
CA GLU A 158 30.38 44.62 -22.75
C GLU A 158 29.63 44.58 -24.10
N GLN A 159 29.06 45.72 -24.51
CA GLN A 159 28.10 45.88 -25.62
C GLN A 159 28.50 45.32 -26.99
N ALA A 160 29.73 44.86 -27.19
CA ALA A 160 30.26 44.36 -28.46
C ALA A 160 29.75 42.96 -28.87
N GLN A 161 29.15 42.19 -27.96
CA GLN A 161 28.77 40.78 -28.21
C GLN A 161 27.26 40.52 -28.21
N ARG A 162 26.47 41.39 -28.87
CA ARG A 162 24.98 41.30 -28.87
C ARG A 162 24.40 39.93 -29.27
N GLY A 163 25.03 39.20 -30.18
CA GLY A 163 24.56 37.88 -30.63
C GLY A 163 24.68 36.80 -29.53
N ILE A 164 25.83 36.74 -28.87
CA ILE A 164 26.12 35.79 -27.78
C ILE A 164 25.22 36.07 -26.58
N ILE A 165 25.01 37.35 -26.24
CA ILE A 165 24.13 37.78 -25.16
C ILE A 165 22.69 37.30 -25.36
N MET A 166 22.16 37.31 -26.60
CA MET A 166 20.79 36.84 -26.89
C MET A 166 20.66 35.33 -26.72
N GLU A 167 21.67 34.56 -27.13
CA GLU A 167 21.68 33.11 -27.03
C GLU A 167 21.79 32.64 -25.57
N ASP A 168 22.69 33.25 -24.80
CA ASP A 168 22.84 32.97 -23.37
C ASP A 168 21.57 33.34 -22.61
N LYS A 169 20.95 34.48 -22.95
CA LYS A 169 19.65 34.87 -22.41
C LYS A 169 18.57 33.81 -22.64
N THR A 170 18.45 33.35 -23.89
CA THR A 170 17.51 32.29 -24.25
C THR A 170 17.82 30.98 -23.53
N THR A 171 19.11 30.68 -23.32
CA THR A 171 19.56 29.51 -22.57
C THR A 171 19.14 29.61 -21.09
N MET A 172 19.25 30.80 -20.50
CA MET A 172 18.83 31.06 -19.13
C MET A 172 17.32 30.85 -18.95
N ASP A 173 16.49 31.34 -19.87
CA ASP A 173 15.04 31.09 -19.88
C ASP A 173 14.73 29.60 -19.97
N ARG A 174 15.36 28.87 -20.91
CA ARG A 174 15.20 27.42 -21.05
C ARG A 174 15.59 26.66 -19.79
N MET A 175 16.64 27.10 -19.09
CA MET A 175 17.06 26.47 -17.84
C MET A 175 16.00 26.63 -16.73
N ILE A 176 15.30 27.76 -16.66
CA ILE A 176 14.20 27.96 -15.70
C ILE A 176 13.08 26.95 -15.99
N ASP A 177 12.73 26.78 -17.26
CA ASP A 177 11.73 25.78 -17.68
C ASP A 177 12.20 24.36 -17.36
N ASP A 178 13.46 24.02 -17.64
CA ASP A 178 14.07 22.72 -17.31
C ASP A 178 14.00 22.43 -15.80
N PHE A 179 14.28 23.43 -14.95
CA PHE A 179 14.18 23.30 -13.50
C PHE A 179 12.75 23.01 -13.07
N GLN A 180 11.77 23.72 -13.62
CA GLN A 180 10.36 23.48 -13.34
C GLN A 180 9.92 22.06 -13.76
N GLN A 181 10.24 21.67 -15.00
CA GLN A 181 9.88 20.35 -15.53
C GLN A 181 10.51 19.21 -14.74
N PHE A 182 11.72 19.42 -14.22
CA PHE A 182 12.41 18.42 -13.40
C PHE A 182 11.88 18.37 -11.95
N LEU A 183 11.79 19.51 -11.27
CA LEU A 183 11.48 19.57 -9.84
C LEU A 183 10.00 19.33 -9.53
N PHE A 184 9.10 19.83 -10.38
CA PHE A 184 7.67 19.76 -10.11
C PHE A 184 7.15 18.31 -9.93
N PRO A 185 7.39 17.37 -10.87
CA PRO A 185 6.94 16.00 -10.68
C PRO A 185 7.63 15.35 -9.48
N LEU A 186 8.92 15.61 -9.27
CA LEU A 186 9.67 14.97 -8.19
C LEU A 186 9.17 15.39 -6.79
N LEU A 187 8.79 16.67 -6.63
CA LEU A 187 8.33 17.21 -5.36
C LEU A 187 6.84 16.97 -5.10
N PHE A 188 6.02 16.91 -6.15
CA PHE A 188 4.56 16.94 -6.01
C PHE A 188 3.83 15.73 -6.60
N ASP A 189 4.52 14.83 -7.31
CA ASP A 189 3.94 13.55 -7.71
C ASP A 189 4.03 12.55 -6.54
N PRO A 190 2.89 12.05 -6.02
CA PRO A 190 2.89 11.00 -5.01
C PRO A 190 3.51 9.69 -5.51
N ALA A 191 3.52 9.44 -6.82
CA ALA A 191 4.11 8.24 -7.43
C ALA A 191 5.64 8.34 -7.56
N ALA A 192 6.22 9.53 -7.75
CA ALA A 192 7.68 9.70 -7.83
C ALA A 192 8.39 9.48 -6.49
N ASN A 193 7.67 9.63 -5.37
CA ASN A 193 8.16 9.33 -4.02
C ASN A 193 8.00 7.83 -3.63
N GLU A 194 7.73 6.95 -4.61
CA GLU A 194 7.55 5.51 -4.41
C GLU A 194 8.84 4.71 -4.25
N GLU A 195 10.02 5.32 -4.35
CA GLU A 195 11.26 4.65 -3.98
C GLU A 195 11.32 4.46 -2.46
N ALA A 196 10.74 3.34 -2.01
CA ALA A 196 11.07 2.72 -0.74
C ALA A 196 12.60 2.67 -0.61
N PRO A 197 13.15 2.87 0.60
CA PRO A 197 14.54 2.54 0.83
C PRO A 197 14.73 1.08 0.37
N LYS A 198 15.61 0.87 -0.62
CA LYS A 198 16.12 -0.45 -0.91
C LYS A 198 16.80 -0.90 0.38
N ASP A 199 16.17 -1.81 1.11
CA ASP A 199 16.84 -2.56 2.16
C ASP A 199 18.00 -3.31 1.48
N GLU A 200 19.19 -2.73 1.52
CA GLU A 200 20.45 -3.35 1.06
C GLU A 200 20.90 -4.52 1.98
N ASN A 201 20.03 -5.05 2.85
CA ASN A 201 20.41 -6.05 3.84
C ASN A 201 19.58 -7.35 3.77
N GLN A 202 19.35 -7.88 2.56
CA GLN A 202 18.94 -9.29 2.40
C GLN A 202 19.60 -9.95 1.18
N GLN A 203 20.94 -10.02 1.17
CA GLN A 203 21.62 -11.01 0.33
C GLN A 203 23.01 -11.38 0.84
N THR A 204 23.04 -11.97 2.03
CA THR A 204 24.08 -12.94 2.43
C THR A 204 23.38 -14.01 3.24
N ASP A 205 22.92 -15.05 2.54
CA ASP A 205 22.89 -16.44 3.01
C ASP A 205 22.30 -17.31 1.91
N ARG A 206 23.15 -17.72 0.97
CA ARG A 206 23.09 -18.99 0.24
C ARG A 206 24.50 -19.45 -0.10
#